data_AF-A0A5B6WTA7-F1
#
_entry.id   AF-A0A5B6WTA7-F1
#
_cell.length_a   1.000
_cell.length_b   1.000
_cell.length_c   1.000
_cell.angle_alpha   90.00
_cell.angle_beta   90.00
_cell.angle_gamma   90.00
#
_symmetry.space_group_name_H-M   'P 1'
#
loop_
_entity.id
_entity.type
_entity.pdbx_description
1 polymer ?
#
loop_
_entity_poly.entity_id
_entity_poly.type
_entity_poly.pdbx_seq_one_letter_code
_entity_poly.pdbx_strand_id
1 'polypeptide(L)'
;MLLLFEFLSEGEIDYVRVLNRVLPSDIRILGWSPVSIDFSARFSCLAREYKYFFWRGNLNLSAMENAGNKFLGEHDFRNFCKMDAANVHNYRRRITQFEISSSNMSFEGGQLCSIKVKGSAFLWHQVRCMVAVLFMIGQGLESVDVRDSYSLQLFVIDILLDIEKTPRKPQYAMAPETPLILQSCEFEDVKFICSSDSGQALRIHLENEGRAYQLRSAIFQEAALSCLPLAKDQSLLNDGTIKKVTSHIPLLSRPTELQIVPHLEIRDVHDAHYEKFDQCPRVRTHRHAETLSMLKTVLLEKQLSL
;
A
#
# COMPACT_ATOMS: atom_id res chain seq x y z
N MET A 1 21.37 -25.08 29.93
CA MET A 1 19.96 -25.01 30.37
C MET A 1 19.70 -23.58 30.87
N LEU A 2 19.54 -22.64 29.93
CA LEU A 2 19.21 -21.24 30.24
C LEU A 2 17.69 -21.15 30.19
N LEU A 3 17.07 -21.20 31.37
CA LEU A 3 15.66 -20.90 31.57
C LEU A 3 15.46 -19.39 31.36
N LEU A 4 15.12 -19.00 30.13
CA LEU A 4 14.36 -17.77 29.90
C LEU A 4 12.98 -18.03 30.50
N PHE A 5 12.83 -17.74 31.79
CA PHE A 5 11.52 -17.56 32.41
C PHE A 5 10.89 -16.35 31.71
N GLU A 6 10.03 -16.62 30.73
CA GLU A 6 8.97 -15.69 30.37
C GLU A 6 8.16 -15.43 31.63
N PHE A 7 8.33 -14.24 32.20
CA PHE A 7 7.38 -13.68 33.15
C PHE A 7 6.08 -13.41 32.39
N LEU A 8 5.30 -14.46 32.11
CA LEU A 8 3.86 -14.31 32.13
C LEU A 8 3.53 -14.13 33.62
N SER A 9 3.25 -12.89 34.04
CA SER A 9 2.69 -12.65 35.36
C SER A 9 1.50 -13.60 35.53
N GLU A 10 1.48 -14.39 36.61
CA GLU A 10 0.35 -15.26 36.94
C GLU A 10 -0.94 -14.42 36.85
N GLY A 11 -1.77 -14.68 35.84
CA GLY A 11 -3.03 -13.97 35.62
C GLY A 11 -3.16 -13.16 34.32
N GLU A 12 -2.11 -13.01 33.50
CA GLU A 12 -2.25 -12.28 32.22
C GLU A 12 -3.08 -13.07 31.20
N ILE A 13 -3.98 -12.38 30.48
CA ILE A 13 -4.86 -13.00 29.49
C ILE A 13 -4.05 -13.37 28.25
N ASP A 14 -4.28 -14.56 27.71
CA ASP A 14 -3.77 -14.93 26.38
C ASP A 14 -4.55 -14.19 25.28
N TYR A 15 -4.22 -12.91 25.10
CA TYR A 15 -4.88 -12.01 24.15
C TYR A 15 -4.88 -12.58 22.73
N VAL A 16 -3.77 -13.18 22.31
CA VAL A 16 -3.62 -13.71 20.95
C VAL A 16 -4.66 -14.79 20.70
N ARG A 17 -4.75 -15.79 21.59
CA ARG A 17 -5.70 -16.90 21.43
C ARG A 17 -7.14 -16.45 21.59
N VAL A 18 -7.43 -15.59 22.57
CA VAL A 18 -8.81 -15.13 22.84
C VAL A 18 -9.34 -14.31 21.67
N LEU A 19 -8.57 -13.34 21.16
CA LEU A 19 -9.01 -12.48 20.06
C LEU A 19 -9.13 -13.25 18.74
N ASN A 20 -8.18 -14.14 18.43
CA ASN A 20 -8.25 -14.93 17.20
C ASN A 20 -9.45 -15.88 17.12
N ARG A 21 -10.10 -16.22 18.24
CA ARG A 21 -11.33 -17.04 18.23
C ARG A 21 -12.56 -16.30 17.71
N VAL A 22 -12.57 -14.97 17.82
CA VAL A 22 -13.72 -14.14 17.45
C VAL A 22 -13.47 -13.32 16.18
N LEU A 23 -12.23 -13.27 15.71
CA LEU A 23 -11.85 -12.59 14.48
C LEU A 23 -12.19 -13.45 13.25
N PRO A 24 -12.56 -12.83 12.12
CA PRO A 24 -12.78 -13.54 10.85
C PRO A 24 -11.47 -14.18 10.36
N SER A 25 -11.55 -15.12 9.41
CA SER A 25 -10.39 -15.91 8.98
C SER A 25 -9.23 -15.09 8.41
N ASP A 26 -9.56 -13.95 7.82
CA ASP A 26 -8.67 -13.01 7.16
C ASP A 26 -8.03 -11.98 8.11
N ILE A 27 -8.24 -12.07 9.42
CA ILE A 27 -7.60 -11.20 10.42
C ILE A 27 -6.98 -12.05 11.52
N ARG A 28 -5.68 -11.88 11.76
CA ARG A 28 -4.96 -12.63 12.80
C ARG A 28 -4.08 -11.73 13.66
N ILE A 29 -4.22 -11.88 14.97
CA ILE A 29 -3.29 -11.33 15.97
C ILE A 29 -2.12 -12.31 16.11
N LEU A 30 -0.90 -11.81 16.02
CA LEU A 30 0.33 -12.58 16.15
C LEU A 30 1.04 -12.33 17.47
N GLY A 31 0.80 -11.20 18.11
CA GLY A 31 1.44 -10.84 19.35
C GLY A 31 0.85 -9.60 19.97
N TRP A 32 1.33 -9.28 21.15
CA TRP A 32 0.95 -8.10 21.90
C TRP A 32 2.16 -7.51 22.63
N SER A 33 2.12 -6.24 23.01
CA SER A 33 3.15 -5.60 23.84
C SER A 33 2.48 -4.72 24.88
N PRO A 34 2.87 -4.77 26.16
CA PRO A 34 2.53 -3.71 27.09
C PRO A 34 3.16 -2.40 26.60
N VAL A 35 2.43 -1.29 26.73
CA VAL A 35 2.86 0.04 26.32
C VAL A 35 2.44 1.09 27.37
N SER A 36 3.08 2.25 27.33
CA SER A 36 2.70 3.39 28.17
C SER A 36 1.25 3.82 27.89
N ILE A 37 0.58 4.41 28.89
CA ILE A 37 -0.76 4.99 28.74
C ILE A 37 -0.80 6.11 27.69
N ASP A 38 0.32 6.82 27.52
CA ASP A 38 0.46 7.92 26.55
C ASP A 38 0.82 7.42 25.14
N PHE A 39 0.97 6.11 24.94
CA PHE A 39 1.34 5.53 23.67
C PHE A 39 0.20 5.62 22.65
N SER A 40 0.52 6.02 21.42
CA SER A 40 -0.41 5.97 20.30
C SER A 40 0.18 5.17 19.16
N ALA A 41 -0.47 4.08 18.76
CA ALA A 41 -0.03 3.28 17.61
C ALA A 41 0.09 4.10 16.31
N ARG A 42 -0.64 5.22 16.20
CA ARG A 42 -0.54 6.14 15.05
C ARG A 42 0.62 7.12 15.20
N PHE A 43 0.65 7.85 16.31
CA PHE A 43 1.58 8.98 16.49
C PHE A 43 2.96 8.56 17.00
N SER A 44 3.07 7.45 17.71
CA SER A 44 4.32 6.86 18.17
C SER A 44 5.01 5.99 17.10
N CYS A 45 4.39 5.79 15.93
CA CYS A 45 4.97 5.03 14.83
C CYS A 45 6.04 5.86 14.12
N LEU A 46 7.28 5.37 14.14
CA LEU A 46 8.47 6.04 13.58
C LEU A 46 8.59 5.86 12.07
N ALA A 47 8.26 4.67 11.56
CA ALA A 47 8.32 4.37 10.14
C ALA A 47 7.29 3.32 9.74
N ARG A 48 6.89 3.34 8.48
CA ARG A 48 6.03 2.35 7.82
C ARG A 48 6.74 1.84 6.57
N GLU A 49 6.75 0.54 6.37
CA GLU A 49 7.25 -0.12 5.15
C GLU A 49 6.07 -0.71 4.38
N TYR A 50 5.95 -0.34 3.11
CA TYR A 50 4.97 -0.91 2.20
C TYR A 50 5.68 -1.71 1.10
N LYS A 51 5.01 -2.77 0.65
CA LYS A 51 5.33 -3.47 -0.60
C LYS A 51 4.16 -3.38 -1.57
N TYR A 52 4.47 -3.09 -2.82
CA TYR A 52 3.53 -3.11 -3.92
C TYR A 52 3.96 -4.17 -4.94
N PHE A 53 3.15 -5.20 -5.15
CA PHE A 53 3.45 -6.28 -6.09
C PHE A 53 2.91 -5.98 -7.49
N PHE A 54 3.62 -6.44 -8.53
CA PHE A 54 3.16 -6.28 -9.90
C PHE A 54 3.82 -7.29 -10.84
N TRP A 55 3.13 -7.62 -11.92
CA TRP A 55 3.71 -8.38 -13.02
C TRP A 55 4.54 -7.45 -13.89
N ARG A 56 5.80 -7.83 -14.17
CA ARG A 56 6.76 -7.00 -14.91
C ARG A 56 6.26 -6.63 -16.30
N GLY A 57 5.74 -7.59 -17.06
CA GLY A 57 5.42 -7.40 -18.48
C GLY A 57 6.58 -6.74 -19.24
N ASN A 58 6.30 -5.64 -19.93
CA ASN A 58 7.29 -4.87 -20.70
C ASN A 58 7.88 -3.67 -19.92
N LEU A 59 7.68 -3.59 -18.60
CA LEU A 59 8.15 -2.47 -17.80
C LEU A 59 9.68 -2.42 -17.73
N ASN A 60 10.25 -1.24 -17.99
CA ASN A 60 11.66 -0.94 -17.78
C ASN A 60 11.94 -0.71 -16.28
N LEU A 61 12.33 -1.79 -15.58
CA LEU A 61 12.62 -1.74 -14.15
C LEU A 61 13.77 -0.79 -13.79
N SER A 62 14.78 -0.65 -14.65
CA SER A 62 15.90 0.26 -14.39
C SER A 62 15.45 1.73 -14.45
N ALA A 63 14.62 2.09 -15.43
CA ALA A 63 14.03 3.43 -15.49
C ALA A 63 13.14 3.71 -14.27
N MET A 64 12.32 2.73 -13.86
CA MET A 64 11.49 2.84 -12.66
C MET A 64 12.32 2.98 -11.39
N GLU A 65 13.40 2.21 -11.24
CA GLU A 65 14.29 2.26 -10.07
C GLU A 65 14.98 3.63 -9.97
N ASN A 66 15.55 4.11 -11.08
CA ASN A 66 16.21 5.42 -11.12
C ASN A 66 15.23 6.56 -10.81
N ALA A 67 14.00 6.46 -11.33
CA ALA A 67 12.94 7.43 -11.06
C ALA A 67 12.46 7.37 -9.61
N GLY A 68 12.26 6.16 -9.07
CA GLY A 68 11.80 5.96 -7.70
C GLY A 68 12.80 6.42 -6.65
N ASN A 69 14.10 6.33 -6.94
CA ASN A 69 15.15 6.88 -6.09
C ASN A 69 15.06 8.40 -5.91
N LYS A 70 14.35 9.13 -6.81
CA LYS A 70 14.07 10.56 -6.63
C LYS A 70 13.12 10.86 -5.48
N PHE A 71 12.34 9.88 -5.02
CA PHE A 71 11.47 10.05 -3.87
C PHE A 71 12.22 10.07 -2.53
N LEU A 72 13.47 9.61 -2.48
CA LEU A 72 14.26 9.57 -1.24
C LEU A 72 14.49 10.98 -0.69
N GLY A 73 14.40 11.12 0.64
CA GLY A 73 14.51 12.40 1.33
C GLY A 73 13.14 13.00 1.69
N GLU A 74 13.12 14.30 1.99
CA GLU A 74 11.92 15.06 2.34
C GLU A 74 11.42 15.85 1.15
N HIS A 75 10.18 15.60 0.75
CA HIS A 75 9.55 16.30 -0.37
C HIS A 75 8.10 16.63 -0.06
N ASP A 76 7.52 17.57 -0.80
CA ASP A 76 6.08 17.80 -0.80
C ASP A 76 5.41 16.82 -1.79
N PHE A 77 4.61 15.89 -1.25
CA PHE A 77 4.02 14.80 -2.02
C PHE A 77 2.57 15.09 -2.47
N ARG A 78 2.12 16.36 -2.49
CA ARG A 78 0.73 16.69 -2.88
C ARG A 78 0.35 16.20 -4.29
N ASN A 79 1.33 16.19 -5.22
CA ASN A 79 1.13 15.71 -6.58
C ASN A 79 1.16 14.18 -6.68
N PHE A 80 1.40 13.49 -5.56
CA PHE A 80 1.47 12.04 -5.41
C PHE A 80 0.53 11.55 -4.32
N CYS A 81 -0.58 12.23 -4.03
CA CYS A 81 -1.59 11.74 -3.10
C CYS A 81 -2.98 12.06 -3.61
N LYS A 82 -4.01 11.54 -2.94
CA LYS A 82 -5.36 12.09 -3.09
C LYS A 82 -5.46 13.33 -2.21
N MET A 83 -5.82 14.46 -2.81
CA MET A 83 -5.94 15.71 -2.08
C MET A 83 -7.11 15.63 -1.09
N ASP A 84 -6.82 15.96 0.16
CA ASP A 84 -7.81 16.14 1.21
C ASP A 84 -7.51 17.47 1.92
N ALA A 85 -7.89 18.56 1.25
CA ALA A 85 -7.59 19.91 1.70
C ALA A 85 -8.28 20.27 3.04
N ALA A 86 -9.33 19.55 3.41
CA ALA A 86 -10.03 19.76 4.67
C ALA A 86 -9.21 19.26 5.87
N ASN A 87 -8.54 18.11 5.73
CA ASN A 87 -7.86 17.46 6.84
C ASN A 87 -6.33 17.53 6.76
N VAL A 88 -5.75 17.86 5.60
CA VAL A 88 -4.30 17.85 5.38
C VAL A 88 -3.79 19.22 4.97
N HIS A 89 -3.00 19.82 5.86
CA HIS A 89 -2.32 21.10 5.62
C HIS A 89 -0.81 20.94 5.38
N ASN A 90 -0.23 19.79 5.74
CA ASN A 90 1.19 19.48 5.52
C ASN A 90 1.34 18.24 4.64
N TYR A 91 1.86 18.47 3.43
CA TYR A 91 2.10 17.44 2.41
C TYR A 91 3.55 16.96 2.39
N ARG A 92 4.42 17.47 3.28
CA ARG A 92 5.81 17.02 3.37
C ARG A 92 5.93 15.67 4.04
N ARG A 93 6.64 14.73 3.41
CA ARG A 93 6.92 13.40 3.96
C ARG A 93 8.36 13.01 3.67
N ARG A 94 8.92 12.17 4.56
CA ARG A 94 10.23 11.54 4.36
C ARG A 94 10.09 10.13 3.82
N ILE A 95 10.72 9.86 2.68
CA ILE A 95 11.00 8.49 2.25
C ILE A 95 12.47 8.19 2.59
N THR A 96 12.68 7.09 3.32
CA THR A 96 14.01 6.66 3.79
C THR A 96 14.55 5.48 3.01
N GLN A 97 13.68 4.72 2.34
CA GLN A 97 14.08 3.60 1.49
C GLN A 97 13.13 3.45 0.31
N PHE A 98 13.70 3.13 -0.85
CA PHE A 98 13.00 2.74 -2.06
C PHE A 98 13.81 1.61 -2.72
N GLU A 99 13.14 0.56 -3.19
CA GLU A 99 13.80 -0.57 -3.86
C GLU A 99 12.80 -1.30 -4.77
N ILE A 100 13.21 -1.67 -5.98
CA ILE A 100 12.51 -2.63 -6.83
C ILE A 100 13.27 -3.96 -6.84
N SER A 101 12.58 -5.01 -6.45
CA SER A 101 13.11 -6.37 -6.45
C SER A 101 12.30 -7.25 -7.39
N SER A 102 12.96 -8.17 -8.10
CA SER A 102 12.29 -9.21 -8.89
C SER A 102 12.28 -10.52 -8.10
N SER A 103 11.18 -11.25 -8.15
CA SER A 103 11.06 -12.57 -7.54
C SER A 103 11.32 -13.68 -8.55
N ASN A 104 11.51 -14.90 -8.05
CA ASN A 104 11.61 -16.11 -8.87
C ASN A 104 10.24 -16.60 -9.37
N MET A 105 9.14 -16.02 -8.87
CA MET A 105 7.79 -16.38 -9.30
C MET A 105 7.54 -15.81 -10.70
N SER A 106 7.07 -16.66 -11.60
CA SER A 106 6.64 -16.27 -12.95
C SER A 106 5.31 -16.92 -13.31
N PHE A 107 4.53 -16.23 -14.12
CA PHE A 107 3.23 -16.71 -14.61
C PHE A 107 3.02 -16.19 -16.03
N GLU A 108 2.69 -17.08 -16.97
CA GLU A 108 2.46 -16.75 -18.39
C GLU A 108 3.59 -15.90 -19.02
N GLY A 109 4.84 -16.16 -18.66
CA GLY A 109 6.01 -15.41 -19.14
C GLY A 109 6.23 -14.05 -18.45
N GLY A 110 5.34 -13.63 -17.56
CA GLY A 110 5.52 -12.47 -16.70
C GLY A 110 6.25 -12.81 -15.41
N GLN A 111 7.32 -12.07 -15.08
CA GLN A 111 8.00 -12.16 -13.80
C GLN A 111 7.29 -11.31 -12.74
N LEU A 112 7.07 -11.83 -11.53
CA LEU A 112 6.53 -11.06 -10.42
C LEU A 112 7.63 -10.19 -9.80
N CYS A 113 7.35 -8.91 -9.66
CA CYS A 113 8.23 -7.91 -9.05
C CYS A 113 7.53 -7.23 -7.86
N SER A 114 8.30 -6.52 -7.04
CA SER A 114 7.79 -5.70 -5.95
C SER A 114 8.54 -4.38 -5.83
N ILE A 115 7.79 -3.29 -5.63
CA ILE A 115 8.33 -2.02 -5.12
C ILE A 115 8.23 -2.04 -3.60
N LYS A 116 9.34 -1.81 -2.91
CA LYS A 116 9.39 -1.56 -1.47
C LYS A 116 9.59 -0.06 -1.24
N VAL A 117 8.81 0.52 -0.35
CA VAL A 117 8.97 1.91 0.07
C VAL A 117 8.85 2.01 1.59
N LYS A 118 9.81 2.69 2.22
CA LYS A 118 9.81 2.96 3.65
C LYS A 118 9.90 4.46 3.90
N GLY A 119 9.11 4.95 4.84
CA GLY A 119 9.08 6.37 5.19
C GLY A 119 8.50 6.59 6.57
N SER A 120 8.60 7.83 7.07
CA SER A 120 8.10 8.20 8.41
C SER A 120 6.57 8.14 8.47
N ALA A 121 5.92 8.71 7.46
CA ALA A 121 4.48 8.67 7.26
C ALA A 121 4.16 8.79 5.77
N PHE A 122 2.93 8.44 5.41
CA PHE A 122 2.42 8.55 4.05
C PHE A 122 1.11 9.32 4.05
N LEU A 123 0.86 10.09 3.00
CA LEU A 123 -0.42 10.74 2.71
C LEU A 123 -1.43 9.73 2.19
N TRP A 124 -2.70 10.14 2.16
CA TRP A 124 -3.77 9.30 1.63
C TRP A 124 -3.50 8.91 0.17
N HIS A 125 -3.50 7.60 -0.10
CA HIS A 125 -3.13 6.99 -1.38
C HIS A 125 -1.73 7.30 -1.92
N GLN A 126 -0.79 7.77 -1.08
CA GLN A 126 0.52 8.24 -1.57
C GLN A 126 1.27 7.18 -2.38
N VAL A 127 1.41 5.99 -1.82
CA VAL A 127 2.16 4.88 -2.45
C VAL A 127 1.54 4.48 -3.79
N ARG A 128 0.20 4.41 -3.87
CA ARG A 128 -0.51 4.05 -5.11
C ARG A 128 -0.33 5.10 -6.21
N CYS A 129 -0.28 6.38 -5.85
CA CYS A 129 0.00 7.46 -6.78
C CYS A 129 1.46 7.43 -7.26
N MET A 130 2.42 7.22 -6.35
CA MET A 130 3.83 7.03 -6.71
C MET A 130 4.00 5.87 -7.71
N VAL A 131 3.40 4.72 -7.42
CA VAL A 131 3.44 3.52 -8.29
C VAL A 131 2.81 3.79 -9.65
N ALA A 132 1.69 4.53 -9.72
CA ALA A 132 1.06 4.87 -10.99
C ALA A 132 2.00 5.65 -11.92
N VAL A 133 2.70 6.65 -11.37
CA VAL A 133 3.69 7.43 -12.13
C VAL A 133 4.87 6.57 -12.55
N LEU A 134 5.37 5.71 -11.66
CA LEU A 134 6.43 4.76 -11.99
C LEU A 134 6.03 3.80 -13.11
N PHE A 135 4.78 3.33 -13.16
CA PHE A 135 4.30 2.49 -14.26
C PHE A 135 4.28 3.24 -15.60
N MET A 136 3.88 4.51 -15.62
CA MET A 136 3.95 5.30 -16.87
C MET A 136 5.41 5.48 -17.34
N ILE A 137 6.35 5.69 -16.41
CA ILE A 137 7.79 5.74 -16.72
C ILE A 137 8.30 4.38 -17.22
N GLY A 138 7.94 3.28 -16.54
CA GLY A 138 8.33 1.93 -16.93
C GLY A 138 7.80 1.52 -18.29
N GLN A 139 6.65 2.05 -18.71
CA GLN A 139 6.08 1.88 -20.05
C GLN A 139 6.71 2.79 -21.10
N GLY A 140 7.59 3.73 -20.71
CA GLY A 140 8.17 4.74 -21.59
C GLY A 140 7.19 5.85 -22.00
N LEU A 141 6.05 5.97 -21.31
CA LEU A 141 5.02 6.97 -21.58
C LEU A 141 5.35 8.34 -20.99
N GLU A 142 6.10 8.36 -19.88
CA GLU A 142 6.66 9.58 -19.29
C GLU A 142 8.17 9.56 -19.47
N SER A 143 8.72 10.68 -19.92
CA SER A 143 10.14 10.78 -20.22
C SER A 143 10.98 10.97 -18.96
N VAL A 144 12.21 10.46 -19.04
CA VAL A 144 13.32 10.81 -18.16
C VAL A 144 14.04 12.07 -18.68
N ASP A 145 13.64 12.58 -19.85
CA ASP A 145 14.27 13.68 -20.56
C ASP A 145 13.21 14.76 -20.87
N VAL A 146 13.11 15.75 -19.97
CA VAL A 146 12.53 17.04 -20.31
C VAL A 146 13.71 17.95 -20.59
N ARG A 147 14.04 18.13 -21.87
CA ARG A 147 15.08 19.06 -22.31
C ARG A 147 14.63 20.49 -21.99
N ASP A 148 15.01 21.00 -20.83
CA ASP A 148 15.21 22.44 -20.67
C ASP A 148 16.60 22.79 -21.20
N SER A 149 16.75 24.06 -21.56
CA SER A 149 17.84 24.76 -22.23
C SER A 149 19.26 24.50 -21.67
N TYR A 150 19.41 23.76 -20.57
CA TYR A 150 20.64 23.55 -19.80
C TYR A 150 21.10 22.08 -19.66
N SER A 151 20.55 21.12 -20.43
CA SER A 151 21.13 19.76 -20.56
C SER A 151 21.23 18.94 -19.25
N LEU A 152 20.32 19.13 -18.30
CA LEU A 152 20.12 18.16 -17.21
C LEU A 152 18.95 17.24 -17.53
N GLN A 153 19.20 15.93 -17.51
CA GLN A 153 18.18 14.91 -17.61
C GLN A 153 17.35 14.92 -16.31
N LEU A 154 16.14 15.48 -16.38
CA LEU A 154 15.25 15.64 -15.23
C LEU A 154 14.07 14.65 -15.35
N PHE A 155 13.83 13.87 -14.31
CA PHE A 155 12.71 12.94 -14.29
C PHE A 155 11.41 13.73 -14.11
N VAL A 156 10.31 13.25 -14.71
CA VAL A 156 8.98 13.82 -14.42
C VAL A 156 8.70 13.88 -12.91
N ILE A 157 9.22 12.93 -12.13
CA ILE A 157 9.10 12.92 -10.67
C ILE A 157 9.72 14.17 -10.03
N ASP A 158 10.90 14.60 -10.45
CA ASP A 158 11.55 15.80 -9.90
C ASP A 158 10.67 17.04 -10.14
N ILE A 159 10.03 17.12 -11.32
CA ILE A 159 9.12 18.23 -11.68
C ILE A 159 7.83 18.18 -10.85
N LEU A 160 7.30 16.99 -10.57
CA LEU A 160 6.10 16.80 -9.77
C LEU A 160 6.35 17.01 -8.26
N LEU A 161 7.57 16.80 -7.77
CA LEU A 161 7.95 17.10 -6.38
C LEU A 161 8.25 18.60 -6.19
N ASP A 162 8.57 19.33 -7.26
CA ASP A 162 8.77 20.77 -7.26
C ASP A 162 7.43 21.53 -7.38
N ILE A 163 6.99 22.14 -6.28
CA ILE A 163 5.71 22.85 -6.21
C ILE A 163 5.72 24.15 -7.02
N GLU A 164 6.88 24.76 -7.27
CA GLU A 164 6.95 25.97 -8.10
C GLU A 164 6.73 25.61 -9.57
N LYS A 165 7.24 24.45 -10.00
CA LYS A 165 7.03 23.95 -11.37
C LYS A 165 5.66 23.30 -11.55
N THR A 166 5.21 22.55 -10.55
CA THR A 166 3.92 21.86 -10.57
C THR A 166 3.11 22.21 -9.32
N PRO A 167 2.44 23.38 -9.30
CA PRO A 167 1.69 23.82 -8.13
C PRO A 167 0.42 22.98 -7.88
N ARG A 168 -0.04 22.24 -8.89
CA ARG A 168 -1.26 21.44 -8.83
C ARG A 168 -1.08 20.07 -9.45
N LYS A 169 -1.70 19.07 -8.84
CA LYS A 169 -1.60 17.67 -9.25
C LYS A 169 -2.21 17.47 -10.64
N PRO A 170 -1.45 16.94 -11.62
CA PRO A 170 -2.03 16.54 -12.90
C PRO A 170 -2.95 15.33 -12.73
N GLN A 171 -3.96 15.21 -13.59
CA GLN A 171 -4.89 14.08 -13.53
C GLN A 171 -4.24 12.77 -13.99
N TYR A 172 -4.28 11.74 -13.15
CA TYR A 172 -3.92 10.37 -13.51
C TYR A 172 -4.64 9.35 -12.63
N ALA A 173 -4.86 8.15 -13.15
CA ALA A 173 -5.46 7.05 -12.41
C ALA A 173 -4.45 6.47 -11.41
N MET A 174 -4.88 6.24 -10.17
CA MET A 174 -4.06 5.59 -9.16
C MET A 174 -3.86 4.11 -9.49
N ALA A 175 -2.73 3.54 -9.08
CA ALA A 175 -2.49 2.11 -9.22
C ALA A 175 -3.54 1.31 -8.41
N PRO A 176 -3.89 0.07 -8.81
CA PRO A 176 -4.79 -0.79 -8.03
C PRO A 176 -4.38 -0.95 -6.55
N GLU A 177 -5.34 -1.16 -5.66
CA GLU A 177 -5.06 -1.34 -4.22
C GLU A 177 -4.68 -2.76 -3.84
N THR A 178 -5.22 -3.75 -4.54
CA THR A 178 -5.07 -5.18 -4.21
C THR A 178 -3.62 -5.61 -3.93
N PRO A 179 -2.60 -5.17 -4.69
CA PRO A 179 -1.24 -5.64 -4.47
C PRO A 179 -0.43 -4.80 -3.47
N LEU A 180 -1.04 -3.80 -2.81
CA LEU A 180 -0.39 -2.99 -1.80
C LEU A 180 -0.51 -3.65 -0.42
N ILE A 181 0.63 -3.85 0.25
CA ILE A 181 0.72 -4.47 1.55
C ILE A 181 1.51 -3.56 2.49
N LEU A 182 0.93 -3.24 3.64
CA LEU A 182 1.69 -2.72 4.79
C LEU A 182 2.49 -3.87 5.39
N GLN A 183 3.81 -3.83 5.24
CA GLN A 183 4.70 -4.92 5.64
C GLN A 183 5.15 -4.79 7.09
N SER A 184 5.50 -3.58 7.54
CA SER A 184 5.93 -3.35 8.92
C SER A 184 5.71 -1.91 9.36
N CYS A 185 5.61 -1.75 10.68
CA CYS A 185 5.65 -0.48 11.38
C CYS A 185 6.75 -0.53 12.44
N GLU A 186 7.48 0.56 12.59
CA GLU A 186 8.56 0.68 13.57
C GLU A 186 8.14 1.59 14.71
N PHE A 187 8.47 1.19 15.92
CA PHE A 187 8.14 1.88 17.16
C PHE A 187 9.36 1.89 18.07
N GLU A 188 9.49 2.94 18.86
CA GLU A 188 10.48 3.00 19.95
C GLU A 188 9.98 2.17 21.15
N ASP A 189 10.86 1.39 21.74
CA ASP A 189 10.62 0.62 22.98
C ASP A 189 9.42 -0.34 23.02
N VAL A 190 8.81 -0.65 21.86
CA VAL A 190 7.74 -1.66 21.77
C VAL A 190 8.34 -3.03 21.47
N LYS A 191 8.18 -3.98 22.39
CA LYS A 191 8.65 -5.36 22.24
C LYS A 191 7.48 -6.33 22.25
N PHE A 192 7.11 -6.80 21.07
CA PHE A 192 5.99 -7.73 20.92
C PHE A 192 6.31 -9.12 21.49
N ILE A 193 5.48 -9.54 22.44
CA ILE A 193 5.31 -10.91 22.90
C ILE A 193 4.47 -11.64 21.84
N CYS A 194 5.12 -12.49 21.04
CA CYS A 194 4.50 -13.15 19.90
C CYS A 194 4.14 -14.61 20.24
N SER A 195 2.99 -15.07 19.75
CA SER A 195 2.58 -16.48 19.88
C SER A 195 3.13 -17.29 18.70
N SER A 196 4.01 -18.27 18.99
CA SER A 196 4.51 -19.23 18.00
C SER A 196 3.37 -20.00 17.34
N ASP A 197 2.40 -20.46 18.13
CA ASP A 197 1.28 -21.27 17.68
C ASP A 197 0.39 -20.48 16.72
N SER A 198 0.11 -19.21 17.04
CA SER A 198 -0.62 -18.32 16.14
C SER A 198 0.15 -18.06 14.83
N GLY A 199 1.47 -17.86 14.92
CA GLY A 199 2.32 -17.71 13.74
C GLY A 199 2.32 -18.95 12.84
N GLN A 200 2.38 -20.15 13.42
CA GLN A 200 2.31 -21.40 12.68
C GLN A 200 0.94 -21.64 12.06
N ALA A 201 -0.13 -21.37 12.82
CA ALA A 201 -1.51 -21.46 12.31
C ALA A 201 -1.75 -20.49 11.14
N LEU A 202 -1.23 -19.26 11.25
CA LEU A 202 -1.27 -18.27 10.16
C LEU A 202 -0.54 -18.78 8.92
N ARG A 203 0.66 -19.33 9.08
CA ARG A 203 1.43 -19.89 7.96
C ARG A 203 0.66 -20.99 7.24
N ILE A 204 0.12 -21.96 7.97
CA ILE A 204 -0.68 -23.06 7.40
C ILE A 204 -1.91 -22.50 6.67
N HIS A 205 -2.60 -21.53 7.28
CA HIS A 205 -3.77 -20.90 6.65
C HIS A 205 -3.40 -20.22 5.33
N LEU A 206 -2.31 -19.43 5.31
CA LEU A 206 -1.80 -18.78 4.10
C LEU A 206 -1.39 -19.78 3.02
N GLU A 207 -0.73 -20.88 3.40
CA GLU A 207 -0.38 -21.95 2.47
C GLU A 207 -1.64 -22.63 1.89
N ASN A 208 -2.72 -22.76 2.67
CA ASN A 208 -3.99 -23.30 2.21
C ASN A 208 -4.70 -22.34 1.24
N GLU A 209 -4.81 -21.05 1.58
CA GLU A 209 -5.38 -20.02 0.70
C GLU A 209 -4.59 -19.94 -0.61
N GLY A 210 -3.26 -19.92 -0.52
CA GLY A 210 -2.37 -19.95 -1.68
C GLY A 210 -2.65 -21.14 -2.60
N ARG A 211 -2.81 -22.35 -2.04
CA ARG A 211 -3.18 -23.54 -2.81
C ARG A 211 -4.56 -23.42 -3.45
N ALA A 212 -5.54 -22.87 -2.74
CA ALA A 212 -6.89 -22.66 -3.27
C ALA A 212 -6.88 -21.67 -4.46
N TYR A 213 -6.12 -20.57 -4.36
CA TYR A 213 -5.95 -19.63 -5.45
C TYR A 213 -5.17 -20.21 -6.64
N GLN A 214 -4.17 -21.05 -6.39
CA GLN A 214 -3.49 -21.79 -7.46
C GLN A 214 -4.44 -22.73 -8.20
N LEU A 215 -5.31 -23.46 -7.49
CA LEU A 215 -6.34 -24.29 -8.11
C LEU A 215 -7.32 -23.46 -8.93
N ARG A 216 -7.80 -22.34 -8.41
CA ARG A 216 -8.67 -21.41 -9.15
C ARG A 216 -7.98 -20.88 -10.41
N SER A 217 -6.71 -20.51 -10.30
CA SER A 217 -5.89 -20.08 -11.45
C SER A 217 -5.81 -21.18 -12.51
N ALA A 218 -5.52 -22.42 -12.12
CA ALA A 218 -5.46 -23.56 -13.04
C ALA A 218 -6.82 -23.83 -13.74
N ILE A 219 -7.94 -23.70 -13.02
CA ILE A 219 -9.29 -23.81 -13.62
C ILE A 219 -9.49 -22.73 -14.68
N PHE A 220 -9.08 -21.48 -14.41
CA PHE A 220 -9.19 -20.40 -15.39
C PHE A 220 -8.29 -20.61 -16.60
N GLN A 221 -7.09 -21.15 -16.40
CA GLN A 221 -6.19 -21.49 -17.51
C GLN A 221 -6.80 -22.58 -18.40
N GLU A 222 -7.33 -23.65 -17.81
CA GLU A 222 -7.99 -24.72 -18.57
C GLU A 222 -9.23 -24.20 -19.33
N ALA A 223 -10.03 -23.34 -18.69
CA ALA A 223 -11.15 -22.68 -19.34
C ALA A 223 -10.69 -21.77 -20.49
N ALA A 224 -9.59 -21.03 -20.32
CA ALA A 224 -9.04 -20.17 -21.35
C ALA A 224 -8.54 -20.98 -22.57
N LEU A 225 -7.86 -22.12 -22.33
CA LEU A 225 -7.44 -23.05 -23.37
C LEU A 225 -8.64 -23.65 -24.11
N SER A 226 -9.71 -23.99 -23.39
CA SER A 226 -10.95 -24.52 -23.98
C SER A 226 -11.71 -23.49 -24.83
N CYS A 227 -11.52 -22.20 -24.54
CA CYS A 227 -12.10 -21.08 -25.30
C CYS A 227 -11.25 -20.66 -26.51
N LEU A 228 -10.03 -21.19 -26.69
CA LEU A 228 -9.25 -20.95 -27.90
C LEU A 228 -10.04 -21.49 -29.11
N PRO A 229 -10.11 -20.76 -30.23
CA PRO A 229 -10.88 -21.22 -31.38
C PRO A 229 -10.40 -22.61 -31.81
N LEU A 230 -11.35 -23.52 -32.07
CA LEU A 230 -11.16 -24.76 -32.83
C LEU A 230 -10.71 -24.43 -34.26
N ALA A 231 -9.55 -23.80 -34.45
CA ALA A 231 -9.04 -23.45 -35.75
C ALA A 231 -8.25 -24.63 -36.34
N LYS A 232 -8.99 -25.65 -36.79
CA LYS A 232 -8.73 -26.15 -38.14
C LYS A 232 -9.59 -25.32 -39.09
N ASP A 233 -9.15 -24.10 -39.36
CA ASP A 233 -9.44 -23.49 -40.65
C ASP A 233 -8.33 -22.50 -41.01
N GLN A 234 -7.46 -22.95 -41.89
CA GLN A 234 -6.52 -22.09 -42.61
C GLN A 234 -7.29 -21.33 -43.67
N SER A 235 -8.05 -20.31 -43.29
CA SER A 235 -8.40 -19.22 -44.21
C SER A 235 -9.05 -18.07 -43.46
N LEU A 236 -8.52 -16.87 -43.69
CA LEU A 236 -9.12 -15.56 -43.37
C LEU A 236 -8.99 -15.07 -41.91
N LEU A 237 -7.81 -14.57 -41.55
CA LEU A 237 -7.69 -13.36 -40.71
C LEU A 237 -6.53 -12.49 -41.21
N ASN A 238 -6.74 -11.88 -42.38
CA ASN A 238 -6.31 -10.50 -42.56
C ASN A 238 -7.40 -9.65 -41.91
N ASP A 239 -7.28 -9.41 -40.60
CA ASP A 239 -7.95 -8.25 -40.00
C ASP A 239 -6.96 -7.59 -39.05
N GLY A 240 -6.32 -6.55 -39.56
CA GLY A 240 -5.59 -5.61 -38.74
C GLY A 240 -6.58 -4.83 -37.89
N THR A 241 -6.96 -5.40 -36.74
CA THR A 241 -7.51 -4.59 -35.66
C THR A 241 -6.39 -3.70 -35.16
N ILE A 242 -6.29 -2.51 -35.75
CA ILE A 242 -5.64 -1.35 -35.15
C ILE A 242 -6.32 -1.18 -33.80
N LYS A 243 -5.75 -1.73 -32.72
CA LYS A 243 -6.09 -1.30 -31.36
C LYS A 243 -5.94 0.20 -31.40
N LYS A 244 -7.05 0.92 -31.20
CA LYS A 244 -7.05 2.38 -31.11
C LYS A 244 -6.08 2.71 -29.98
N VAL A 245 -4.84 3.05 -30.32
CA VAL A 245 -3.84 3.49 -29.35
C VAL A 245 -4.43 4.78 -28.82
N THR A 246 -5.08 4.73 -27.67
CA THR A 246 -5.41 5.93 -26.91
C THR A 246 -4.07 6.60 -26.68
N SER A 247 -3.81 7.67 -27.44
CA SER A 247 -2.56 8.42 -27.38
C SER A 247 -2.36 8.87 -25.95
N HIS A 248 -1.34 8.34 -25.28
CA HIS A 248 -0.97 8.81 -23.94
C HIS A 248 -0.68 10.30 -23.99
N ILE A 249 -1.33 11.06 -23.12
CA ILE A 249 -1.06 12.49 -22.94
C ILE A 249 -0.05 12.60 -21.79
N PRO A 250 1.13 13.21 -21.99
CA PRO A 250 2.13 13.40 -20.93
C PRO A 250 1.54 14.12 -19.71
N LEU A 251 1.97 13.74 -18.50
CA LEU A 251 1.42 14.26 -17.23
C LEU A 251 1.40 15.78 -17.17
N LEU A 252 2.49 16.43 -17.60
CA LEU A 252 2.64 17.88 -17.58
C LEU A 252 1.74 18.61 -18.60
N SER A 253 1.12 17.88 -19.52
CA SER A 253 0.17 18.42 -20.50
C SER A 253 -1.29 18.17 -20.12
N ARG A 254 -1.56 17.52 -18.98
CA ARG A 254 -2.92 17.19 -18.54
C ARG A 254 -3.55 18.35 -17.75
N PRO A 255 -4.90 18.41 -17.72
CA PRO A 255 -5.59 19.24 -16.74
C PRO A 255 -5.13 18.89 -15.32
N THR A 256 -5.03 19.92 -14.48
CA THR A 256 -4.73 19.76 -13.06
C THR A 256 -6.01 19.70 -12.24
N GLU A 257 -5.97 19.07 -11.07
CA GLU A 257 -7.09 19.05 -10.13
C GLU A 257 -7.51 20.49 -9.76
N LEU A 258 -8.82 20.76 -9.75
CA LEU A 258 -9.36 22.07 -9.40
C LEU A 258 -9.03 22.41 -7.95
N GLN A 259 -8.69 23.67 -7.71
CA GLN A 259 -8.55 24.18 -6.36
C GLN A 259 -9.93 24.14 -5.70
N ILE A 260 -10.08 23.37 -4.62
CA ILE A 260 -11.24 23.51 -3.74
C ILE A 260 -11.07 24.88 -3.06
N VAL A 261 -11.68 25.91 -3.64
CA VAL A 261 -11.74 27.23 -3.04
C VAL A 261 -12.71 27.13 -1.87
N PRO A 262 -12.33 27.48 -0.63
CA PRO A 262 -13.28 27.51 0.47
C PRO A 262 -14.21 28.71 0.24
N HIS A 263 -15.33 28.51 -0.45
CA HIS A 263 -16.38 29.50 -0.56
C HIS A 263 -17.54 29.15 0.37
N LEU A 264 -17.73 30.06 1.33
CA LEU A 264 -18.93 30.49 2.05
C LEU A 264 -20.11 29.53 2.18
N GLU A 265 -20.46 29.29 3.45
CA GLU A 265 -21.77 28.97 4.01
C GLU A 265 -22.88 28.59 3.02
N ILE A 266 -23.10 27.27 2.90
CA ILE A 266 -24.46 26.76 2.70
C ILE A 266 -24.84 26.07 4.01
N ARG A 267 -25.76 26.72 4.72
CA ARG A 267 -26.43 26.19 5.90
C ARG A 267 -27.11 24.86 5.56
N ASP A 268 -26.91 23.90 6.45
CA ASP A 268 -27.79 22.80 6.84
C ASP A 268 -28.53 22.06 5.72
N VAL A 269 -28.12 20.81 5.41
CA VAL A 269 -28.98 19.62 5.54
C VAL A 269 -28.10 18.37 5.72
N HIS A 270 -28.26 17.73 6.89
CA HIS A 270 -27.92 16.35 7.28
C HIS A 270 -26.48 15.94 7.55
N ASP A 271 -26.04 16.27 8.77
CA ASP A 271 -25.26 15.37 9.63
C ASP A 271 -26.12 14.16 10.07
N ALA A 272 -25.58 12.95 9.87
CA ALA A 272 -25.51 11.88 10.87
C ALA A 272 -25.06 10.58 10.17
N HIS A 273 -23.84 10.12 10.48
CA HIS A 273 -23.44 8.71 10.69
C HIS A 273 -21.95 8.49 10.38
N TYR A 274 -21.06 9.08 11.17
CA TYR A 274 -19.73 8.50 11.45
C TYR A 274 -19.24 8.96 12.84
N GLU A 275 -20.08 8.76 13.86
CA GLU A 275 -19.65 8.67 15.26
C GLU A 275 -20.36 7.48 15.90
N LYS A 276 -19.62 6.39 16.08
CA LYS A 276 -19.80 5.38 17.15
C LYS A 276 -18.79 4.24 16.97
N PHE A 277 -17.54 4.51 17.31
CA PHE A 277 -16.63 3.53 17.91
C PHE A 277 -15.65 4.29 18.81
N ASP A 278 -16.17 5.10 19.73
CA ASP A 278 -15.40 5.54 20.88
C ASP A 278 -16.34 5.93 22.03
N GLN A 279 -16.76 4.92 22.79
CA GLN A 279 -17.36 5.05 24.12
C GLN A 279 -17.59 3.63 24.68
N CYS A 280 -16.56 3.05 25.27
CA CYS A 280 -16.74 1.94 26.20
C CYS A 280 -17.07 2.54 27.59
N PRO A 281 -18.15 2.12 28.28
CA PRO A 281 -18.47 2.63 29.60
C PRO A 281 -17.35 2.29 30.59
N ARG A 282 -16.92 3.27 31.39
CA ARG A 282 -16.05 3.05 32.55
C ARG A 282 -16.76 2.15 33.56
N VAL A 283 -16.52 0.85 33.49
CA VAL A 283 -16.83 -0.07 34.58
C VAL A 283 -15.77 0.16 35.65
N ARG A 284 -16.18 0.78 36.77
CA ARG A 284 -15.35 0.81 37.99
C ARG A 284 -15.24 -0.61 38.52
N THR A 285 -14.09 -1.24 38.33
CA THR A 285 -13.66 -2.41 39.11
C THR A 285 -12.24 -2.22 39.61
N HIS A 286 -11.94 -2.87 40.73
CA HIS A 286 -10.86 -2.56 41.68
C HIS A 286 -9.44 -2.51 41.08
N ARG A 287 -8.61 -1.67 41.71
CA ARG A 287 -7.19 -1.40 41.46
C ARG A 287 -6.36 -2.66 41.14
N HIS A 288 -6.02 -2.84 39.87
CA HIS A 288 -4.76 -3.42 39.41
C HIS A 288 -4.24 -2.48 38.31
N ALA A 289 -2.92 -2.26 38.25
CA ALA A 289 -2.31 -1.29 37.34
C ALA A 289 -2.69 -1.58 35.88
N GLU A 290 -3.52 -0.72 35.28
CA GLU A 290 -3.95 -0.83 33.89
C GLU A 290 -2.78 -0.51 32.96
N THR A 291 -2.13 -1.56 32.46
CA THR A 291 -1.15 -1.43 31.37
C THR A 291 -1.91 -1.59 30.05
N LEU A 292 -1.84 -0.61 29.15
CA LEU A 292 -2.41 -0.76 27.81
C LEU A 292 -1.58 -1.73 26.98
N SER A 293 -2.22 -2.48 26.08
CA SER A 293 -1.55 -3.44 25.20
C SER A 293 -1.72 -3.09 23.73
N MET A 294 -0.62 -3.05 22.98
CA MET A 294 -0.60 -2.91 21.52
C MET A 294 -0.61 -4.29 20.87
N LEU A 295 -1.48 -4.51 19.86
CA LEU A 295 -1.55 -5.77 19.12
C LEU A 295 -0.74 -5.72 17.81
N LYS A 296 -0.05 -6.82 17.51
CA LYS A 296 0.56 -7.07 16.19
C LYS A 296 -0.41 -7.89 15.36
N THR A 297 -0.91 -7.30 14.28
CA THR A 297 -1.91 -7.92 13.41
C THR A 297 -1.35 -8.15 12.02
N VAL A 298 -1.73 -9.27 11.40
CA VAL A 298 -1.64 -9.46 9.96
C VAL A 298 -3.07 -9.46 9.41
N LEU A 299 -3.36 -8.51 8.53
CA LEU A 299 -4.57 -8.52 7.70
C LEU A 299 -4.27 -9.29 6.43
N LEU A 300 -5.06 -10.32 6.19
CA LEU A 300 -4.85 -11.27 5.10
C LEU A 300 -5.64 -10.98 3.86
N GLU A 301 -6.74 -10.22 3.92
CA GLU A 301 -7.49 -9.95 2.67
C GLU A 301 -8.33 -8.67 2.57
N LYS A 302 -8.27 -7.74 3.52
CA LYS A 302 -8.84 -6.39 3.31
C LYS A 302 -7.96 -5.35 3.98
N GLN A 303 -7.11 -4.69 3.21
CA GLN A 303 -6.42 -3.48 3.70
C GLN A 303 -7.49 -2.45 4.05
N LEU A 304 -7.54 -2.06 5.32
CA LEU A 304 -8.29 -0.91 5.79
C LEU A 304 -7.95 0.30 4.91
N SER A 305 -8.96 0.85 4.24
CA SER A 305 -8.91 2.22 3.75
C SER A 305 -8.75 3.15 4.96
N LEU A 306 -7.50 3.43 5.33
CA LEU A 306 -7.14 4.54 6.20
C LEU A 306 -6.86 5.79 5.34
#